data_AF-A0A842Q2N2-F1
#
_entry.id   AF-A0A842Q2N2-F1
#
_cell.length_a   1.000
_cell.length_b   1.000
_cell.length_c   1.000
_cell.angle_alpha   90.00
_cell.angle_beta   90.00
_cell.angle_gamma   90.00
#
_symmetry.space_group_name_H-M   'P 1'
#
loop_
_entity.id
_entity.type
_entity.pdbx_description
1 polymer ?
#
loop_
_entity_poly.entity_id
_entity_poly.type
_entity_poly.pdbx_seq_one_letter_code
_entity_poly.pdbx_strand_id
1 'polypeptide(L)'
;MANVKWTTLEHKGVAFPPEYQSRGIGIIIRGERFILNHDQEELIYAWAKKKNTHYIQDPIFQSNFLNDLRALLPDKLRSIDFINDIDFSEAFRLVDHENAMKEAEIQRIKNLPKDEKRKISLRKKEERERLKAIYGKAIVDGVEVEIANWLVEPPGLFMGRGQHPLRGKWKPRVKPQDVILNLGEKAPVPEGAWKDIVHDHSSTWLATWIEKITGKRK
;
A
#
# COMPACT_ATOMS: atom_id res chain seq x y z
N MET A 1 -15.54 27.54 23.61
CA MET A 1 -15.10 27.90 22.25
C MET A 1 -14.23 26.75 21.75
N ALA A 2 -14.47 26.24 20.55
CA ALA A 2 -13.57 25.24 19.97
C ALA A 2 -12.15 25.83 19.87
N ASN A 3 -11.14 25.06 20.24
CA ASN A 3 -9.75 25.51 20.19
C ASN A 3 -9.31 25.52 18.71
N VAL A 4 -9.31 26.70 18.10
CA VAL A 4 -8.90 26.92 16.70
C VAL A 4 -7.41 26.66 16.57
N LYS A 5 -7.03 25.79 15.63
CA LYS A 5 -5.65 25.38 15.35
C LYS A 5 -5.01 26.12 14.19
N TRP A 6 -5.82 26.60 13.26
CA TRP A 6 -5.41 27.32 12.06
C TRP A 6 -6.58 28.17 11.53
N THR A 7 -6.25 29.25 10.83
CA THR A 7 -7.19 30.14 10.14
C THR A 7 -7.20 29.87 8.64
N THR A 8 -6.02 29.62 8.03
CA THR A 8 -5.89 29.18 6.64
C THR A 8 -5.08 27.89 6.54
N LEU A 9 -5.50 27.00 5.63
CA LEU A 9 -4.85 25.72 5.41
C LEU A 9 -4.89 25.32 3.94
N GLU A 10 -3.73 25.18 3.31
CA GLU A 10 -3.60 24.74 1.92
C GLU A 10 -2.60 23.59 1.80
N HIS A 11 -2.96 22.53 1.07
CA HIS A 11 -2.04 21.44 0.74
C HIS A 11 -2.50 20.72 -0.54
N LYS A 12 -1.64 19.87 -1.11
CA LYS A 12 -1.93 19.14 -2.36
C LYS A 12 -2.52 17.75 -2.15
N GLY A 13 -3.15 17.50 -1.00
CA GLY A 13 -3.68 16.18 -0.65
C GLY A 13 -2.59 15.20 -0.23
N VAL A 14 -2.71 13.95 -0.67
CA VAL A 14 -1.78 12.85 -0.38
C VAL A 14 -1.32 12.17 -1.67
N ALA A 15 -0.13 11.59 -1.64
CA ALA A 15 0.40 10.80 -2.74
C ALA A 15 0.01 9.32 -2.58
N PHE A 16 -0.65 8.78 -3.59
CA PHE A 16 -1.00 7.36 -3.64
C PHE A 16 0.18 6.50 -4.12
N PRO A 17 0.30 5.26 -3.63
CA PRO A 17 1.27 4.31 -4.17
C PRO A 17 0.93 4.00 -5.64
N PRO A 18 1.93 3.65 -6.47
CA PRO A 18 1.69 3.24 -7.86
C PRO A 18 0.64 2.13 -7.96
N GLU A 19 -0.13 2.16 -9.06
CA GLU A 19 -1.08 1.09 -9.37
C GLU A 19 -0.37 -0.25 -9.53
N TYR A 20 -1.08 -1.32 -9.14
CA TYR A 20 -0.57 -2.66 -9.32
C TYR A 20 -0.45 -2.99 -10.80
N GLN A 21 0.66 -3.59 -11.20
CA GLN A 21 0.85 -4.08 -12.56
C GLN A 21 0.63 -5.59 -12.53
N SER A 22 -0.46 -6.03 -13.15
CA SER A 22 -0.74 -7.46 -13.31
C SER A 22 0.32 -8.11 -14.19
N ARG A 23 0.73 -9.31 -13.77
CA ARG A 23 1.74 -10.15 -14.40
C ARG A 23 1.11 -11.42 -14.99
N GLY A 24 -0.21 -11.56 -14.89
CA GLY A 24 -0.98 -12.65 -15.48
C GLY A 24 -0.75 -13.99 -14.80
N ILE A 25 -0.41 -13.98 -13.50
CA ILE A 25 -0.17 -15.22 -12.75
C ILE A 25 -1.47 -15.91 -12.38
N GLY A 26 -1.45 -17.24 -12.34
CA GLY A 26 -2.52 -18.08 -11.82
C GLY A 26 -2.16 -18.76 -10.49
N ILE A 27 -3.16 -19.39 -9.90
CA ILE A 27 -3.00 -20.40 -8.84
C ILE A 27 -3.68 -21.69 -9.27
N ILE A 28 -3.30 -22.82 -8.68
CA ILE A 28 -3.99 -24.09 -8.89
C ILE A 28 -4.72 -24.45 -7.60
N ILE A 29 -6.00 -24.78 -7.71
CA ILE A 29 -6.84 -25.20 -6.58
C ILE A 29 -7.40 -26.57 -6.95
N ARG A 30 -7.12 -27.59 -6.15
CA ARG A 30 -7.59 -28.98 -6.39
C ARG A 30 -7.29 -29.51 -7.81
N GLY A 31 -6.14 -29.14 -8.38
CA GLY A 31 -5.72 -29.55 -9.72
C GLY A 31 -6.24 -28.68 -10.87
N GLU A 32 -7.14 -27.72 -10.62
CA GLU A 32 -7.62 -26.79 -11.63
C GLU A 32 -6.85 -25.46 -11.59
N ARG A 33 -6.30 -25.03 -12.73
CA ARG A 33 -5.64 -23.71 -12.84
C ARG A 33 -6.69 -22.60 -12.93
N PHE A 34 -6.55 -21.61 -12.07
CA PHE A 34 -7.37 -20.41 -12.03
C PHE A 34 -6.54 -19.17 -12.36
N ILE A 35 -6.94 -18.45 -13.41
CA ILE A 35 -6.34 -17.17 -13.79
C ILE A 35 -6.92 -16.08 -12.90
N LEU A 36 -6.04 -15.32 -12.25
CA LEU A 36 -6.43 -14.29 -11.30
C LEU A 36 -6.82 -12.99 -12.03
N ASN A 37 -7.83 -12.31 -11.52
CA ASN A 37 -8.07 -10.91 -11.87
C ASN A 37 -7.10 -9.99 -11.11
N HIS A 38 -7.14 -8.69 -11.40
CA HIS A 38 -6.23 -7.70 -10.82
C HIS A 38 -6.17 -7.72 -9.28
N ASP A 39 -7.33 -7.68 -8.60
CA ASP A 39 -7.40 -7.59 -7.14
C ASP A 39 -6.95 -8.91 -6.48
N GLN A 40 -7.35 -10.04 -7.07
CA GLN A 40 -6.93 -11.36 -6.61
C GLN A 40 -5.42 -11.53 -6.78
N GLU A 41 -4.87 -11.08 -7.91
CA GLU A 41 -3.44 -11.18 -8.22
C GLU A 41 -2.60 -10.34 -7.26
N GLU A 42 -3.01 -9.10 -6.95
CA GLU A 42 -2.29 -8.25 -6.00
C GLU A 42 -2.22 -8.90 -4.60
N LEU A 43 -3.33 -9.52 -4.14
CA LEU A 43 -3.39 -10.25 -2.88
C LEU A 43 -2.50 -11.50 -2.88
N ILE A 44 -2.54 -12.31 -3.94
CA ILE A 44 -1.71 -13.52 -4.10
C ILE A 44 -0.22 -13.14 -4.18
N TYR A 45 0.11 -12.07 -4.90
CA TYR A 45 1.46 -11.57 -4.98
C TYR A 45 1.97 -11.06 -3.63
N ALA A 46 1.12 -10.40 -2.83
CA ALA A 46 1.46 -10.01 -1.47
C ALA A 46 1.74 -11.21 -0.54
N TRP A 47 1.01 -12.31 -0.71
CA TRP A 47 1.29 -13.60 -0.06
C TRP A 47 2.62 -14.19 -0.51
N ALA A 48 2.87 -14.26 -1.82
CA ALA A 48 4.10 -14.80 -2.38
C ALA A 48 5.35 -14.07 -1.88
N LYS A 49 5.27 -12.76 -1.65
CA LYS A 49 6.35 -11.97 -1.02
C LYS A 49 6.70 -12.39 0.41
N LYS A 50 5.85 -13.15 1.09
CA LYS A 50 6.08 -13.67 2.45
C LYS A 50 6.69 -15.07 2.47
N LYS A 51 6.92 -15.70 1.33
CA LYS A 51 7.33 -17.11 1.23
C LYS A 51 8.61 -17.48 2.01
N ASN A 52 9.55 -16.54 2.14
CA ASN A 52 10.81 -16.74 2.88
C ASN A 52 10.78 -16.14 4.29
N THR A 53 9.61 -15.88 4.86
CA THR A 53 9.44 -15.27 6.18
C THR A 53 8.72 -16.22 7.13
N HIS A 54 8.89 -16.04 8.45
CA HIS A 54 8.20 -16.87 9.45
C HIS A 54 6.67 -16.78 9.36
N TYR A 55 6.11 -15.71 8.75
CA TYR A 55 4.67 -15.50 8.63
C TYR A 55 3.97 -16.57 7.80
N ILE A 56 4.65 -17.16 6.80
CA ILE A 56 4.00 -18.17 5.95
C ILE A 56 3.69 -19.46 6.71
N GLN A 57 4.36 -19.70 7.84
CA GLN A 57 4.15 -20.87 8.70
C GLN A 57 3.19 -20.57 9.88
N ASP A 58 2.71 -19.33 10.01
CA ASP A 58 1.85 -18.93 11.11
C ASP A 58 0.38 -19.30 10.81
N PRO A 59 -0.26 -20.17 11.63
CA PRO A 59 -1.61 -20.65 11.36
C PRO A 59 -2.68 -19.55 11.36
N ILE A 60 -2.54 -18.53 12.21
CA ILE A 60 -3.48 -17.40 12.25
C ILE A 60 -3.29 -16.51 11.01
N PHE A 61 -2.04 -16.32 10.61
CA PHE A 61 -1.71 -15.56 9.40
C PHE A 61 -2.27 -16.23 8.15
N GLN A 62 -2.07 -17.55 8.00
CA GLN A 62 -2.66 -18.37 6.94
C GLN A 62 -4.18 -18.30 6.94
N SER A 63 -4.82 -18.50 8.10
CA SER A 63 -6.28 -18.51 8.24
C SER A 63 -6.89 -17.15 7.84
N ASN A 64 -6.33 -16.05 8.35
CA ASN A 64 -6.80 -14.71 8.01
C ASN A 64 -6.64 -14.40 6.51
N PHE A 65 -5.49 -14.77 5.94
CA PHE A 65 -5.24 -14.61 4.51
C PHE A 65 -6.25 -15.40 3.67
N LEU A 66 -6.47 -16.68 4.00
CA LEU A 66 -7.42 -17.53 3.29
C LEU A 66 -8.84 -16.99 3.34
N ASN A 67 -9.28 -16.51 4.51
CA ASN A 67 -10.60 -15.90 4.65
C ASN A 67 -10.80 -14.72 3.69
N ASP A 68 -9.80 -13.84 3.59
CA ASP A 68 -9.89 -12.68 2.70
C ASP A 68 -9.74 -13.09 1.21
N LEU A 69 -8.92 -14.10 0.90
CA LEU A 69 -8.82 -14.66 -0.45
C LEU A 69 -10.15 -15.31 -0.91
N ARG A 70 -10.79 -16.12 -0.05
CA ARG A 70 -12.09 -16.76 -0.35
C ARG A 70 -13.16 -15.73 -0.71
N ALA A 71 -13.17 -14.58 -0.04
CA ALA A 71 -14.12 -13.51 -0.35
C ALA A 71 -13.94 -12.94 -1.77
N LEU A 72 -12.72 -13.01 -2.33
CA LEU A 72 -12.43 -12.58 -3.69
C LEU A 72 -12.61 -13.70 -4.73
N LEU A 73 -12.64 -14.96 -4.33
CA LEU A 73 -12.80 -16.09 -5.25
C LEU A 73 -14.27 -16.33 -5.64
N PRO A 74 -14.53 -16.83 -6.87
CA PRO A 74 -15.87 -17.29 -7.28
C PRO A 74 -16.39 -18.40 -6.37
N ASP A 75 -17.72 -18.49 -6.20
CA ASP A 75 -18.37 -19.44 -5.28
C ASP A 75 -17.86 -20.88 -5.42
N LYS A 76 -17.67 -21.35 -6.66
CA LYS A 76 -17.16 -22.70 -6.98
C LYS A 76 -15.76 -23.00 -6.42
N LEU A 77 -14.96 -21.98 -6.12
CA LEU A 77 -13.59 -22.09 -5.58
C LEU A 77 -13.50 -21.64 -4.11
N ARG A 78 -14.61 -21.36 -3.43
CA ARG A 78 -14.58 -20.92 -2.02
C ARG A 78 -14.37 -22.06 -1.03
N SER A 79 -14.57 -23.30 -1.44
CA SER A 79 -14.39 -24.50 -0.60
C SER A 79 -12.91 -24.87 -0.40
N ILE A 80 -12.05 -23.90 -0.09
CA ILE A 80 -10.64 -24.13 0.21
C ILE A 80 -10.52 -24.08 1.72
N ASP A 81 -10.20 -25.18 2.39
CA ASP A 81 -10.16 -25.19 3.86
C ASP A 81 -8.76 -24.87 4.38
N PHE A 82 -7.73 -25.29 3.65
CA PHE A 82 -6.33 -25.17 4.05
C PHE A 82 -5.49 -24.45 3.01
N ILE A 83 -4.41 -23.82 3.47
CA ILE A 83 -3.50 -23.10 2.58
C ILE A 83 -2.84 -24.04 1.57
N ASN A 84 -2.65 -25.30 1.98
CA ASN A 84 -2.05 -26.36 1.17
C ASN A 84 -2.99 -26.88 0.06
N ASP A 85 -4.27 -26.50 0.07
CA ASP A 85 -5.19 -26.82 -1.03
C ASP A 85 -4.93 -25.93 -2.27
N ILE A 86 -4.10 -24.90 -2.10
CA ILE A 86 -3.71 -23.94 -3.14
C ILE A 86 -2.22 -24.11 -3.46
N ASP A 87 -1.93 -24.32 -4.74
CA ASP A 87 -0.58 -24.24 -5.25
C ASP A 87 -0.27 -22.82 -5.74
N PHE A 88 0.68 -22.20 -5.05
CA PHE A 88 1.20 -20.85 -5.32
C PHE A 88 2.50 -20.86 -6.13
N SER A 89 2.92 -21.98 -6.70
CA SER A 89 4.23 -22.14 -7.37
C SER A 89 4.48 -21.13 -8.47
N GLU A 90 3.45 -20.72 -9.21
CA GLU A 90 3.56 -19.66 -10.23
C GLU A 90 3.91 -18.30 -9.60
N ALA A 91 3.19 -17.91 -8.54
CA ALA A 91 3.45 -16.69 -7.79
C ALA A 91 4.83 -16.71 -7.07
N PHE A 92 5.21 -17.86 -6.50
CA PHE A 92 6.51 -18.02 -5.85
C PHE A 92 7.67 -17.91 -6.84
N ARG A 93 7.58 -18.56 -8.02
CA ARG A 93 8.59 -18.45 -9.09
C ARG A 93 8.76 -17.02 -9.57
N LEU A 94 7.65 -16.29 -9.72
CA LEU A 94 7.69 -14.87 -10.07
C LEU A 94 8.49 -14.07 -9.03
N VAL A 95 8.18 -14.23 -7.74
CA VAL A 95 8.88 -13.53 -6.66
C VAL A 95 10.36 -13.91 -6.59
N ASP A 96 10.70 -15.17 -6.80
CA ASP A 96 12.09 -15.63 -6.87
C ASP A 96 12.85 -14.97 -8.03
N HIS A 97 12.25 -14.95 -9.21
CA HIS A 97 12.84 -14.29 -10.38
C HIS A 97 13.05 -12.79 -10.14
N GLU A 98 12.04 -12.08 -9.61
CA GLU A 98 12.15 -10.65 -9.28
C GLU A 98 13.25 -10.38 -8.23
N ASN A 99 13.37 -11.24 -7.21
CA ASN A 99 14.40 -11.13 -6.19
C ASN A 99 15.80 -11.37 -6.77
N ALA A 100 15.97 -12.40 -7.61
CA ALA A 100 17.24 -12.70 -8.28
C ALA A 100 17.68 -11.53 -9.18
N MET A 101 16.76 -10.97 -9.96
CA MET A 101 17.03 -9.79 -10.79
C MET A 101 17.42 -8.57 -9.96
N LYS A 102 16.73 -8.34 -8.83
CA LYS A 102 17.06 -7.26 -7.90
C LYS A 102 18.44 -7.44 -7.27
N GLU A 103 18.78 -8.67 -6.87
CA GLU A 103 20.09 -8.98 -6.30
C GLU A 103 21.21 -8.81 -7.33
N ALA A 104 21.03 -9.32 -8.54
CA ALA A 104 21.96 -9.12 -9.64
C ALA A 104 22.19 -7.63 -9.94
N GLU A 105 21.12 -6.81 -9.95
CA GLU A 105 21.23 -5.36 -10.13
C GLU A 105 21.95 -4.68 -8.95
N ILE A 106 21.70 -5.10 -7.71
CA ILE A 106 22.43 -4.60 -6.54
C ILE A 106 23.92 -4.91 -6.67
N GLN A 107 24.29 -6.13 -7.08
CA GLN A 107 25.70 -6.51 -7.26
C GLN A 107 26.34 -5.74 -8.42
N ARG A 108 25.62 -5.57 -9.54
CA ARG A 108 26.07 -4.73 -10.67
C ARG A 108 26.36 -3.30 -10.20
N ILE A 109 25.42 -2.67 -9.48
CA ILE A 109 25.58 -1.32 -8.95
C ILE A 109 26.75 -1.24 -7.97
N LYS A 110 26.95 -2.25 -7.10
CA LYS A 110 28.08 -2.30 -6.15
C LYS A 110 29.44 -2.28 -6.85
N ASN A 111 29.54 -2.79 -8.07
CA ASN A 111 30.78 -2.84 -8.84
C ASN A 111 31.01 -1.60 -9.74
N LEU A 112 30.06 -0.65 -9.79
CA LEU A 112 30.22 0.58 -10.58
C LEU A 112 31.20 1.59 -9.92
N PRO A 113 31.83 2.48 -10.71
CA PRO A 113 32.57 3.63 -10.21
C PRO A 113 31.70 4.56 -9.33
N LYS A 114 32.35 5.34 -8.46
CA LYS A 114 31.69 6.23 -7.49
C LYS A 114 30.73 7.23 -8.17
N ASP A 115 31.14 7.80 -9.29
CA ASP A 115 30.34 8.81 -10.00
C ASP A 115 29.08 8.21 -10.64
N GLU A 116 29.17 7.01 -11.21
CA GLU A 116 28.01 6.30 -11.77
C GLU A 116 27.03 5.85 -10.67
N LYS A 117 27.53 5.36 -9.52
CA LYS A 117 26.70 5.10 -8.34
C LYS A 117 25.95 6.36 -7.88
N ARG A 118 26.63 7.51 -7.87
CA ARG A 118 26.02 8.81 -7.52
C ARG A 118 24.92 9.19 -8.50
N LYS A 119 25.15 9.05 -9.81
CA LYS A 119 24.13 9.31 -10.85
C LYS A 119 22.89 8.41 -10.70
N ILE A 120 23.07 7.11 -10.42
CA ILE A 120 21.94 6.18 -10.22
C ILE A 120 21.17 6.54 -8.95
N SER A 121 21.86 6.88 -7.87
CA SER A 121 21.23 7.30 -6.61
C SER A 121 20.42 8.60 -6.78
N LEU A 122 20.97 9.57 -7.52
CA LEU A 122 20.26 10.82 -7.84
C LEU A 122 18.98 10.55 -8.63
N ARG A 123 19.05 9.76 -9.72
CA ARG A 123 17.88 9.36 -10.52
C ARG A 123 16.79 8.67 -9.69
N LYS A 124 17.17 7.80 -8.75
CA LYS A 124 16.22 7.14 -7.84
C LYS A 124 15.56 8.09 -6.84
N LYS A 125 16.23 9.19 -6.50
CA LYS A 125 15.70 10.22 -5.58
C LYS A 125 14.77 11.20 -6.27
N GLU A 126 14.96 11.47 -7.56
CA GLU A 126 14.21 12.48 -8.33
C GLU A 126 12.70 12.34 -8.18
N GLU A 127 12.14 11.14 -8.39
CA GLU A 127 10.67 10.97 -8.28
C GLU A 127 10.17 11.17 -6.84
N ARG A 128 10.93 10.70 -5.84
CA ARG A 128 10.56 10.91 -4.44
C ARG A 128 10.62 12.38 -4.05
N GLU A 129 11.63 13.11 -4.49
CA GLU A 129 11.76 14.55 -4.22
C GLU A 129 10.70 15.35 -4.98
N ARG A 130 10.36 14.97 -6.22
CA ARG A 130 9.25 15.53 -6.97
C ARG A 130 7.93 15.38 -6.20
N LEU A 131 7.62 14.17 -5.73
CA LEU A 131 6.42 13.94 -4.93
C LEU A 131 6.48 14.67 -3.58
N LYS A 132 7.65 14.72 -2.91
CA LYS A 132 7.83 15.47 -1.65
C LYS A 132 7.58 16.97 -1.86
N ALA A 133 8.02 17.54 -2.98
CA ALA A 133 7.80 18.95 -3.29
C ALA A 133 6.31 19.29 -3.48
N ILE A 134 5.50 18.34 -3.96
CA ILE A 134 4.06 18.51 -4.18
C ILE A 134 3.27 18.21 -2.90
N TYR A 135 3.45 17.03 -2.33
CA TYR A 135 2.60 16.49 -1.25
C TYR A 135 3.24 16.57 0.13
N GLY A 136 4.54 16.83 0.23
CA GLY A 136 5.27 16.87 1.49
C GLY A 136 5.25 18.24 2.19
N LYS A 137 4.42 19.17 1.70
CA LYS A 137 4.33 20.54 2.21
C LYS A 137 2.87 20.98 2.33
N ALA A 138 2.59 21.79 3.34
CA ALA A 138 1.34 22.54 3.49
C ALA A 138 1.66 24.01 3.78
N ILE A 139 0.70 24.90 3.55
CA ILE A 139 0.72 26.29 3.99
C ILE A 139 -0.32 26.43 5.09
N VAL A 140 0.11 26.77 6.30
CA VAL A 140 -0.75 26.97 7.47
C VAL A 140 -0.57 28.40 7.94
N ASP A 141 -1.64 29.19 7.94
CA ASP A 141 -1.62 30.61 8.31
C ASP A 141 -0.54 31.42 7.56
N GLY A 142 -0.33 31.08 6.28
CA GLY A 142 0.67 31.70 5.41
C GLY A 142 2.10 31.19 5.58
N VAL A 143 2.35 30.24 6.49
CA VAL A 143 3.67 29.65 6.74
C VAL A 143 3.76 28.26 6.10
N GLU A 144 4.82 28.02 5.31
CA GLU A 144 5.11 26.70 4.76
C GLU A 144 5.61 25.75 5.87
N VAL A 145 4.97 24.57 5.98
CA VAL A 145 5.32 23.52 6.95
C VAL A 145 5.56 22.20 6.24
N GLU A 146 6.51 21.41 6.74
CA GLU A 146 6.75 20.04 6.23
C GLU A 146 5.73 19.04 6.79
N ILE A 147 5.22 18.17 5.93
CA ILE A 147 4.30 17.09 6.30
C ILE A 147 5.10 15.82 6.58
N ALA A 148 4.89 15.21 7.74
CA ALA A 148 5.60 13.98 8.13
C ALA A 148 5.23 12.78 7.25
N ASN A 149 3.92 12.52 7.08
CA ASN A 149 3.40 11.37 6.33
C ASN A 149 2.42 11.85 5.25
N TRP A 150 2.91 11.97 4.03
CA TRP A 150 2.14 12.38 2.86
C TRP A 150 1.94 11.23 1.84
N LEU A 151 2.62 10.11 2.06
CA LEU A 151 2.48 8.88 1.28
C LEU A 151 1.39 8.00 1.91
N VAL A 152 0.39 7.66 1.13
CA VAL A 152 -0.59 6.63 1.51
C VAL A 152 0.12 5.27 1.56
N GLU A 153 -0.15 4.50 2.61
CA GLU A 153 0.45 3.17 2.76
C GLU A 153 0.01 2.24 1.61
N PRO A 154 0.93 1.47 1.00
CA PRO A 154 0.58 0.51 -0.03
C PRO A 154 -0.31 -0.61 0.49
N PRO A 155 -1.11 -1.25 -0.39
CA PRO A 155 -1.84 -2.47 -0.04
C PRO A 155 -0.87 -3.59 0.33
N GLY A 156 -1.34 -4.54 1.13
CA GLY A 156 -0.52 -5.66 1.58
C GLY A 156 -1.17 -6.49 2.67
N LEU A 157 -0.44 -7.48 3.20
CA LEU A 157 -0.89 -8.26 4.34
C LEU A 157 -0.54 -7.53 5.64
N PHE A 158 -1.50 -7.42 6.56
CA PHE A 158 -1.29 -6.84 7.87
C PHE A 158 -0.36 -7.72 8.69
N MET A 159 0.82 -7.22 9.03
CA MET A 159 1.81 -8.02 9.76
C MET A 159 1.50 -8.10 11.25
N GLY A 160 0.91 -7.05 11.82
CA GLY A 160 0.77 -6.88 13.27
C GLY A 160 2.12 -6.84 13.99
N ARG A 161 2.12 -6.58 15.30
CA ARG A 161 3.28 -6.80 16.17
C ARG A 161 2.97 -7.95 17.13
N GLY A 162 3.95 -8.80 17.41
CA GLY A 162 3.75 -9.97 18.27
C GLY A 162 2.64 -10.89 17.75
N GLN A 163 1.80 -11.40 18.66
CA GLN A 163 0.71 -12.33 18.36
C GLN A 163 -0.61 -11.62 18.00
N HIS A 164 -0.56 -10.53 17.24
CA HIS A 164 -1.76 -9.76 16.91
C HIS A 164 -2.81 -10.63 16.17
N PRO A 165 -4.09 -10.62 16.58
CA PRO A 165 -5.10 -11.55 16.05
C PRO A 165 -5.43 -11.31 14.57
N LEU A 166 -5.32 -10.07 14.09
CA LEU A 166 -5.63 -9.68 12.70
C LEU A 166 -4.46 -9.87 11.71
N ARG A 167 -3.32 -10.43 12.14
CA ARG A 167 -2.17 -10.62 11.24
C ARG A 167 -2.53 -11.57 10.09
N GLY A 168 -2.05 -11.28 8.89
CA GLY A 168 -2.39 -12.03 7.67
C GLY A 168 -3.61 -11.50 6.94
N LYS A 169 -4.40 -10.59 7.54
CA LYS A 169 -5.52 -9.97 6.84
C LYS A 169 -5.05 -9.08 5.68
N TRP A 170 -5.83 -9.07 4.62
CA TRP A 170 -5.63 -8.21 3.46
C TRP A 170 -5.95 -6.76 3.83
N LYS A 171 -4.96 -5.90 3.66
CA LYS A 171 -5.08 -4.45 3.71
C LYS A 171 -5.24 -3.96 2.27
N PRO A 172 -6.46 -3.66 1.81
CA PRO A 172 -6.69 -3.24 0.43
C PRO A 172 -6.15 -1.83 0.18
N ARG A 173 -6.03 -1.49 -1.10
CA ARG A 173 -5.60 -0.17 -1.58
C ARG A 173 -6.59 0.90 -1.11
N VAL A 174 -6.04 1.98 -0.57
CA VAL A 174 -6.80 3.21 -0.28
C VAL A 174 -6.87 4.02 -1.56
N LYS A 175 -8.08 4.40 -1.98
CA LYS A 175 -8.33 5.21 -3.18
C LYS A 175 -8.74 6.63 -2.78
N PRO A 176 -8.72 7.62 -3.69
CA PRO A 176 -9.23 8.97 -3.41
C PRO A 176 -10.62 8.96 -2.75
N GLN A 177 -11.51 8.07 -3.20
CA GLN A 177 -12.88 7.94 -2.69
C GLN A 177 -12.97 7.42 -1.24
N ASP A 178 -11.86 6.94 -0.67
CA ASP A 178 -11.78 6.56 0.74
C ASP A 178 -11.30 7.72 1.63
N VAL A 179 -10.74 8.78 1.05
CA VAL A 179 -9.98 9.84 1.74
C VAL A 179 -10.80 11.13 1.87
N ILE A 180 -10.84 11.67 3.08
CA ILE A 180 -11.38 12.99 3.41
C ILE A 180 -10.21 13.96 3.53
N LEU A 181 -10.28 15.11 2.87
CA LEU A 181 -9.30 16.19 3.03
C LEU A 181 -9.82 17.28 3.97
N ASN A 182 -8.93 17.86 4.78
CA ASN A 182 -9.21 19.04 5.60
C ASN A 182 -8.43 20.23 5.02
N LEU A 183 -9.15 21.22 4.51
CA LEU A 183 -8.60 22.38 3.82
C LEU A 183 -9.23 23.66 4.39
N GLY A 184 -8.61 24.82 4.17
CA GLY A 184 -9.29 26.09 4.36
C GLY A 184 -10.36 26.32 3.30
N GLU A 185 -11.39 27.09 3.61
CA GLU A 185 -12.56 27.31 2.75
C GLU A 185 -12.21 27.97 1.41
N LYS A 186 -11.11 28.73 1.38
CA LYS A 186 -10.60 29.42 0.19
C LYS A 186 -9.45 28.69 -0.49
N ALA A 187 -9.00 27.56 0.07
CA ALA A 187 -7.89 26.81 -0.47
C ALA A 187 -8.25 26.13 -1.79
N PRO A 188 -7.33 26.03 -2.76
CA PRO A 188 -7.56 25.26 -3.97
C PRO A 188 -7.66 23.77 -3.63
N VAL A 189 -8.81 23.15 -3.95
CA VAL A 189 -9.03 21.72 -3.75
C VAL A 189 -8.15 20.91 -4.72
N PRO A 190 -7.32 19.97 -4.23
CA PRO A 190 -6.52 19.10 -5.10
C PRO A 190 -7.39 18.24 -6.01
N GLU A 191 -6.90 17.92 -7.20
CA GLU A 191 -7.60 17.00 -8.12
C GLU A 191 -7.74 15.60 -7.51
N GLY A 192 -8.94 15.03 -7.61
CA GLY A 192 -9.24 13.68 -7.14
C GLY A 192 -10.72 13.50 -6.83
N ALA A 193 -11.19 12.26 -6.96
CA ALA A 193 -12.53 11.87 -6.53
C ALA A 193 -12.53 11.62 -5.01
N TRP A 194 -12.26 12.67 -4.23
CA TRP A 194 -12.17 12.59 -2.77
C TRP A 194 -13.50 12.15 -2.15
N LYS A 195 -13.42 11.46 -1.01
CA LYS A 195 -14.61 11.06 -0.25
C LYS A 195 -15.41 12.28 0.20
N ASP A 196 -14.69 13.25 0.74
CA ASP A 196 -15.26 14.49 1.25
C ASP A 196 -14.16 15.57 1.39
N ILE A 197 -14.57 16.83 1.38
CA ILE A 197 -13.71 17.99 1.66
C ILE A 197 -14.33 18.73 2.84
N VAL A 198 -13.59 18.86 3.93
CA VAL A 198 -14.05 19.52 5.16
C VAL A 198 -13.15 20.68 5.55
N HIS A 199 -13.64 21.51 6.46
CA HIS A 199 -12.98 22.72 6.96
C HIS A 199 -12.99 22.69 8.50
N ASP A 200 -12.34 21.69 9.09
CA ASP A 200 -12.24 21.51 10.54
C ASP A 200 -11.03 22.27 11.11
N HIS A 201 -11.29 23.51 11.52
CA HIS A 201 -10.32 24.39 12.18
C HIS A 201 -9.87 23.90 13.57
N SER A 202 -10.54 22.91 14.17
CA SER A 202 -10.17 22.39 15.49
C SER A 202 -9.17 21.23 15.44
N SER A 203 -8.95 20.70 14.24
CA SER A 203 -8.06 19.57 13.96
C SER A 203 -6.77 19.98 13.26
N THR A 204 -5.71 19.19 13.44
CA THR A 204 -4.40 19.39 12.78
C THR A 204 -4.10 18.38 11.66
N TRP A 205 -5.01 17.43 11.41
CA TRP A 205 -4.86 16.47 10.31
C TRP A 205 -5.23 17.14 8.98
N LEU A 206 -4.54 16.72 7.91
CA LEU A 206 -4.72 17.25 6.55
C LEU A 206 -5.54 16.32 5.66
N ALA A 207 -5.37 15.03 5.86
CA ALA A 207 -6.12 14.00 5.17
C ALA A 207 -6.37 12.84 6.13
N THR A 208 -7.51 12.17 5.96
CA THR A 208 -7.86 11.04 6.81
C THR A 208 -8.73 10.02 6.09
N TRP A 209 -8.64 8.77 6.49
CA TRP A 209 -9.51 7.68 6.02
C TRP A 209 -9.72 6.65 7.12
N ILE A 210 -10.70 5.77 6.92
CA ILE A 210 -10.93 4.64 7.83
C ILE A 210 -10.15 3.44 7.31
N GLU A 211 -9.27 2.91 8.14
CA GLU A 211 -8.49 1.72 7.84
C GLU A 211 -9.39 0.47 7.92
N LYS A 212 -9.47 -0.29 6.83
CA LYS A 212 -10.47 -1.36 6.65
C LYS A 212 -10.30 -2.57 7.58
N ILE A 213 -9.09 -2.80 8.12
CA ILE A 213 -8.84 -3.93 9.03
C ILE A 213 -9.25 -3.60 10.47
N THR A 214 -8.82 -2.45 10.97
CA THR A 214 -8.99 -2.06 12.38
C THR A 214 -10.18 -1.13 12.62
N GLY A 215 -10.77 -0.56 11.57
CA GLY A 215 -11.81 0.46 11.65
C GLY A 215 -11.32 1.79 12.22
N LYS A 216 -10.02 1.94 12.46
CA LYS A 216 -9.43 3.14 13.04
C LYS A 216 -9.22 4.20 11.97
N ARG A 217 -9.37 5.45 12.39
CA ARG A 217 -9.02 6.61 11.58
C ARG A 217 -7.49 6.68 11.43
N LYS A 218 -7.04 6.88 10.19
CA LYS A 218 -5.64 7.10 9.81
C LYS A 218 -5.39 8.54 9.47
#